data_AF-A0A1F5UJG5-F1
#
_entry.id   AF-A0A1F5UJG5-F1
#
_cell.length_a   1.000
_cell.length_b   1.000
_cell.length_c   1.000
_cell.angle_alpha   90.00
_cell.angle_beta   90.00
_cell.angle_gamma   90.00
#
_symmetry.space_group_name_H-M   'P 1'
#
loop_
_entity.id
_entity.type
_entity.pdbx_description
1 polymer ?
#
loop_
_entity_poly.entity_id
_entity_poly.type
_entity_poly.pdbx_seq_one_letter_code
_entity_poly.pdbx_strand_id
1 'polypeptide(L)'
;MELRLCLAVFMLLTAVLAAEESAITRAANREFPSVFQAWNGATNKSEDPEKTLARHDLFFGMLGDRWEGNFEGLGTKLTPESIKYTLEKRIRLLKMNPNMIFIREIRYRDAHISYLPEDSAFWKREKSGEKAAGWDEGGYFLLAYEKPDFISVAAVQAKAAVESGIYDGIFLDWWQDDAERIKLLQAVREAIGQDKLILLNANNRKVPESAKYANGLFQEGFRSTWWTDWEAAADCMIWAEKNMRAPKINCFEAWYKDRKLKRNEVEVMRAVTAMALTFSDGYILFADPNPLMTPDHLHDWYDFWDKSLGKAAGAPAAVKNSDGTYSREFEKGTVIYNPDKNKVAVIKFKEKRKSVADGVEGFEFQLKSPDGGIYLKKE
;
A
#
# COMPACT_ATOMS: atom_id res chain seq x y z
N MET A 1 -24.98 -35.56 3.25
CA MET A 1 -23.69 -35.56 3.97
C MET A 1 -22.86 -34.32 3.62
N GLU A 2 -22.78 -33.93 2.35
CA GLU A 2 -22.07 -32.72 1.88
C GLU A 2 -22.56 -31.40 2.48
N LEU A 3 -23.88 -31.18 2.62
CA LEU A 3 -24.41 -29.94 3.18
C LEU A 3 -23.99 -29.70 4.65
N ARG A 4 -23.87 -30.79 5.44
CA ARG A 4 -23.42 -30.72 6.84
C ARG A 4 -21.92 -30.46 6.94
N LEU A 5 -21.14 -31.02 6.01
CA LEU A 5 -19.69 -30.80 5.95
C LEU A 5 -19.36 -29.36 5.51
N CYS A 6 -20.07 -28.82 4.53
CA CYS A 6 -19.94 -27.41 4.13
C CYS A 6 -20.30 -26.45 5.27
N LEU A 7 -21.37 -26.72 6.00
CA LEU A 7 -21.78 -25.88 7.13
C LEU A 7 -20.76 -25.92 8.28
N ALA A 8 -20.19 -27.09 8.58
CA ALA A 8 -19.16 -27.24 9.61
C ALA A 8 -17.86 -26.51 9.25
N VAL A 9 -17.42 -26.60 7.98
CA VAL A 9 -16.23 -25.87 7.50
C VAL A 9 -16.47 -24.36 7.52
N PHE A 10 -17.66 -23.91 7.13
CA PHE A 10 -18.01 -22.49 7.18
C PHE A 10 -18.01 -21.96 8.62
N MET A 11 -18.64 -22.67 9.56
CA MET A 11 -18.62 -22.31 10.98
C MET A 11 -17.20 -22.27 11.56
N LEU A 12 -16.34 -23.21 11.17
CA LEU A 12 -14.94 -23.22 11.62
C LEU A 12 -14.17 -22.01 11.10
N LEU A 13 -14.34 -21.65 9.82
CA LEU A 13 -13.74 -20.44 9.25
C LEU A 13 -14.24 -19.17 9.97
N THR A 14 -15.54 -19.09 10.26
CA THR A 14 -16.11 -17.97 11.01
C THR A 14 -15.53 -17.86 12.42
N ALA A 15 -15.36 -18.98 13.13
CA ALA A 15 -14.79 -18.99 14.47
C ALA A 15 -13.31 -18.55 14.48
N VAL A 16 -12.53 -18.98 13.48
CA VAL A 16 -11.13 -18.54 13.31
C VAL A 16 -11.06 -17.04 13.04
N LEU A 17 -11.94 -16.50 12.18
CA LEU A 17 -12.00 -15.07 11.90
C LEU A 17 -12.46 -14.25 13.12
N ALA A 18 -13.36 -14.79 13.95
CA ALA A 18 -13.80 -14.12 15.18
C ALA A 18 -12.69 -14.03 16.24
N ALA A 19 -11.70 -14.94 16.19
CA ALA A 19 -10.53 -14.91 17.05
C ALA A 19 -9.35 -14.11 16.44
N GLU A 20 -9.49 -13.63 15.20
CA GLU A 20 -8.47 -12.84 14.52
C GLU A 20 -8.34 -11.45 15.17
N GLU A 21 -7.09 -10.98 15.33
CA GLU A 21 -6.87 -9.59 15.72
C GLU A 21 -7.47 -8.63 14.70
N SER A 22 -8.10 -7.56 15.19
CA SER A 22 -8.66 -6.52 14.32
C SER A 22 -7.58 -5.90 13.43
N ALA A 23 -7.98 -5.38 12.27
CA ALA A 23 -7.06 -4.66 11.38
C ALA A 23 -6.40 -3.45 12.08
N ILE A 24 -7.09 -2.83 13.05
CA ILE A 24 -6.55 -1.76 13.89
C ILE A 24 -5.39 -2.27 14.75
N THR A 25 -5.61 -3.41 15.42
CA THR A 25 -4.60 -4.06 16.25
C THR A 25 -3.41 -4.49 15.41
N ARG A 26 -3.64 -5.15 14.26
CA ARG A 26 -2.58 -5.57 13.32
C ARG A 26 -1.76 -4.40 12.79
N ALA A 27 -2.41 -3.30 12.41
CA ALA A 27 -1.75 -2.07 11.99
C ALA A 27 -0.84 -1.51 13.09
N ALA A 28 -1.30 -1.52 14.35
CA ALA A 28 -0.53 -1.04 15.49
C ALA A 28 0.58 -2.02 15.91
N ASN A 29 0.38 -3.32 15.69
CA ASN A 29 1.27 -4.40 16.13
C ASN A 29 2.43 -4.69 15.18
N ARG A 30 2.44 -4.15 13.95
CA ARG A 30 3.57 -4.29 13.02
C ARG A 30 4.89 -3.71 13.57
N GLU A 31 6.01 -4.32 13.17
CA GLU A 31 7.35 -3.82 13.43
C GLU A 31 7.91 -3.15 12.16
N PHE A 32 8.99 -2.39 12.32
CA PHE A 32 9.63 -1.67 11.22
C PHE A 32 10.95 -2.33 10.75
N PRO A 33 11.33 -2.18 9.47
CA PRO A 33 10.54 -1.55 8.39
C PRO A 33 9.28 -2.32 8.02
N SER A 34 8.23 -1.62 7.60
CA SER A 34 6.98 -2.22 7.16
C SER A 34 6.79 -2.00 5.66
N VAL A 35 6.56 -3.07 4.92
CA VAL A 35 6.56 -3.08 3.44
C VAL A 35 5.17 -3.45 2.96
N PHE A 36 4.69 -2.83 1.89
CA PHE A 36 3.43 -3.19 1.24
C PHE A 36 3.64 -3.81 -0.14
N GLN A 37 2.63 -4.52 -0.63
CA GLN A 37 2.55 -5.01 -1.99
C GLN A 37 1.38 -4.35 -2.72
N ALA A 38 1.69 -3.66 -3.82
CA ALA A 38 0.74 -3.05 -4.73
C ALA A 38 0.47 -3.98 -5.92
N TRP A 39 -0.63 -4.73 -5.89
CA TRP A 39 -1.02 -5.73 -6.89
C TRP A 39 0.00 -6.88 -7.10
N ASN A 40 1.17 -6.61 -7.68
CA ASN A 40 2.15 -7.59 -8.10
C ASN A 40 3.26 -7.79 -7.06
N GLY A 41 3.83 -8.99 -7.01
CA GLY A 41 4.72 -9.41 -5.92
C GLY A 41 6.21 -9.25 -6.22
N ALA A 42 7.01 -9.46 -5.16
CA ALA A 42 8.46 -9.48 -5.28
C ALA A 42 8.94 -10.66 -6.13
N THR A 43 9.94 -10.44 -6.98
CA THR A 43 10.36 -11.43 -8.00
C THR A 43 11.71 -12.09 -7.75
N ASN A 44 12.50 -11.58 -6.82
CA ASN A 44 13.87 -12.05 -6.56
C ASN A 44 13.97 -13.13 -5.46
N LYS A 45 12.84 -13.59 -4.90
CA LYS A 45 12.82 -14.62 -3.86
C LYS A 45 12.44 -15.97 -4.45
N SER A 46 13.33 -16.95 -4.28
CA SER A 46 13.12 -18.35 -4.66
C SER A 46 12.36 -19.10 -3.55
N GLU A 47 11.15 -18.66 -3.22
CA GLU A 47 10.29 -19.30 -2.22
C GLU A 47 8.83 -19.38 -2.67
N ASP A 48 7.99 -20.02 -1.86
CA ASP A 48 6.56 -20.12 -2.11
C ASP A 48 5.91 -18.72 -2.29
N PRO A 49 5.06 -18.49 -3.31
CA PRO A 49 4.46 -17.18 -3.54
C PRO A 49 3.61 -16.64 -2.39
N GLU A 50 2.92 -17.49 -1.61
CA GLU A 50 2.19 -17.04 -0.41
C GLU A 50 3.18 -16.60 0.68
N LYS A 51 4.32 -17.29 0.79
CA LYS A 51 5.39 -16.87 1.71
C LYS A 51 6.01 -15.53 1.31
N THR A 52 6.26 -15.31 0.01
CA THR A 52 6.71 -14.01 -0.51
C THR A 52 5.67 -12.92 -0.23
N LEU A 53 4.39 -13.19 -0.48
CA LEU A 53 3.30 -12.26 -0.16
C LEU A 53 3.26 -11.94 1.35
N ALA A 54 3.42 -12.95 2.21
CA ALA A 54 3.39 -12.79 3.66
C ALA A 54 4.56 -11.98 4.25
N ARG A 55 5.62 -11.70 3.49
CA ARG A 55 6.66 -10.77 3.92
C ARG A 55 6.14 -9.34 4.09
N HIS A 56 5.11 -8.98 3.33
CA HIS A 56 4.48 -7.66 3.37
C HIS A 56 3.50 -7.58 4.52
N ASP A 57 3.37 -6.40 5.13
CA ASP A 57 2.40 -6.13 6.19
C ASP A 57 1.10 -5.50 5.66
N LEU A 58 1.09 -5.11 4.39
CA LEU A 58 -0.12 -4.64 3.71
C LEU A 58 -0.10 -5.13 2.27
N PHE A 59 -1.24 -5.63 1.81
CA PHE A 59 -1.48 -5.99 0.43
C PHE A 59 -2.73 -5.26 -0.05
N PHE A 60 -2.65 -4.61 -1.21
CA PHE A 60 -3.84 -4.21 -1.95
C PHE A 60 -3.88 -4.82 -3.35
N GLY A 61 -5.02 -5.39 -3.71
CA GLY A 61 -5.22 -6.10 -4.97
C GLY A 61 -6.30 -7.17 -4.85
N MET A 62 -6.26 -8.17 -5.74
CA MET A 62 -7.16 -9.32 -5.73
C MET A 62 -6.44 -10.57 -5.20
N LEU A 63 -6.96 -11.16 -4.13
CA LEU A 63 -6.33 -12.31 -3.46
C LEU A 63 -6.76 -13.68 -4.02
N GLY A 64 -7.82 -13.69 -4.84
CA GLY A 64 -8.41 -14.88 -5.46
C GLY A 64 -9.95 -14.89 -5.45
N ASP A 65 -10.58 -13.85 -4.91
CA ASP A 65 -12.04 -13.64 -4.97
C ASP A 65 -12.51 -13.43 -6.40
N ARG A 66 -13.79 -13.73 -6.64
CA ARG A 66 -14.45 -13.48 -7.93
C ARG A 66 -15.83 -12.90 -7.71
N TRP A 67 -16.18 -11.88 -8.49
CA TRP A 67 -17.54 -11.35 -8.55
C TRP A 67 -18.50 -12.37 -9.18
N GLU A 68 -19.76 -12.36 -8.74
CA GLU A 68 -20.85 -13.04 -9.45
C GLU A 68 -21.16 -12.35 -10.78
N GLY A 69 -21.60 -13.15 -11.77
CA GLY A 69 -21.96 -12.66 -13.10
C GLY A 69 -20.81 -12.68 -14.11
N ASN A 70 -21.09 -12.21 -15.32
CA ASN A 70 -20.14 -12.22 -16.44
C ASN A 70 -19.26 -10.97 -16.51
N PHE A 71 -19.63 -9.91 -15.79
CA PHE A 71 -19.00 -8.60 -15.83
C PHE A 71 -18.76 -8.12 -14.41
N GLU A 72 -17.49 -8.02 -14.02
CA GLU A 72 -17.11 -7.62 -12.67
C GLU A 72 -17.71 -6.28 -12.26
N GLY A 73 -17.85 -5.32 -13.19
CA GLY A 73 -18.41 -3.99 -12.91
C GLY A 73 -19.90 -3.95 -12.61
N LEU A 74 -20.60 -5.08 -12.75
CA LEU A 74 -22.01 -5.24 -12.34
C LEU A 74 -22.16 -6.18 -11.14
N GLY A 75 -21.07 -6.79 -10.67
CA GLY A 75 -21.10 -7.73 -9.56
C GLY A 75 -21.50 -7.03 -8.27
N THR A 76 -22.51 -7.56 -7.58
CA THR A 76 -22.93 -7.04 -6.26
C THR A 76 -22.54 -7.97 -5.10
N LYS A 77 -22.01 -9.15 -5.43
CA LYS A 77 -21.61 -10.21 -4.48
C LYS A 77 -20.41 -10.97 -5.04
N LEU A 78 -19.62 -11.54 -4.15
CA LEU A 78 -18.56 -12.49 -4.50
C LEU A 78 -19.12 -13.91 -4.50
N THR A 79 -18.59 -14.79 -5.37
CA THR A 79 -19.08 -16.18 -5.42
C THR A 79 -18.71 -16.92 -4.12
N PRO A 80 -19.61 -17.76 -3.55
CA PRO A 80 -19.34 -18.48 -2.31
C PRO A 80 -18.06 -19.34 -2.34
N GLU A 81 -17.76 -19.95 -3.49
CA GLU A 81 -16.58 -20.79 -3.68
C GLU A 81 -15.29 -19.97 -3.63
N SER A 82 -15.29 -18.79 -4.26
CA SER A 82 -14.13 -17.89 -4.24
C SER A 82 -13.90 -17.31 -2.84
N ILE A 83 -14.98 -17.03 -2.10
CA ILE A 83 -14.89 -16.61 -0.70
C ILE A 83 -14.22 -17.69 0.14
N LYS A 84 -14.71 -18.92 0.09
CA LYS A 84 -14.14 -20.04 0.86
C LYS A 84 -12.65 -20.22 0.57
N TYR A 85 -12.29 -20.34 -0.72
CA TYR A 85 -10.90 -20.52 -1.14
C TYR A 85 -10.00 -19.38 -0.64
N THR A 86 -10.47 -18.15 -0.74
CA THR A 86 -9.66 -16.97 -0.42
C THR A 86 -9.56 -16.74 1.09
N LEU A 87 -10.58 -17.10 1.87
CA LEU A 87 -10.51 -17.12 3.34
C LEU A 87 -9.47 -18.14 3.84
N GLU A 88 -9.44 -19.34 3.25
CA GLU A 88 -8.41 -20.34 3.59
C GLU A 88 -6.99 -19.80 3.30
N LYS A 89 -6.82 -19.08 2.19
CA LYS A 89 -5.56 -18.39 1.85
C LYS A 89 -5.23 -17.28 2.86
N ARG A 90 -6.17 -16.40 3.20
CA ARG A 90 -6.00 -15.37 4.23
C ARG A 90 -5.52 -15.97 5.55
N ILE A 91 -6.11 -17.07 6.00
CA ILE A 91 -5.71 -17.76 7.25
C ILE A 91 -4.27 -18.27 7.17
N ARG A 92 -3.84 -18.83 6.03
CA ARG A 92 -2.44 -19.25 5.85
C ARG A 92 -1.47 -18.07 5.89
N LEU A 93 -1.84 -16.96 5.23
CA LEU A 93 -1.04 -15.73 5.20
C LEU A 93 -0.90 -15.14 6.62
N LEU A 94 -2.00 -15.05 7.38
CA LEU A 94 -1.97 -14.52 8.75
C LEU A 94 -1.19 -15.42 9.73
N LYS A 95 -1.07 -16.73 9.47
CA LYS A 95 -0.18 -17.59 10.25
C LYS A 95 1.30 -17.27 10.00
N MET A 96 1.64 -16.83 8.79
CA MET A 96 3.02 -16.46 8.43
C MET A 96 3.35 -15.02 8.84
N ASN A 97 2.37 -14.12 8.73
CA ASN A 97 2.48 -12.75 9.20
C ASN A 97 1.16 -12.31 9.85
N PRO A 98 1.09 -12.32 11.19
CA PRO A 98 -0.15 -11.99 11.91
C PRO A 98 -0.57 -10.52 11.77
N ASN A 99 0.32 -9.64 11.28
CA ASN A 99 0.04 -8.21 11.16
C ASN A 99 -0.38 -7.79 9.73
N MET A 100 -0.51 -8.72 8.79
CA MET A 100 -0.91 -8.39 7.41
C MET A 100 -2.26 -7.70 7.36
N ILE A 101 -2.38 -6.65 6.56
CA ILE A 101 -3.65 -5.99 6.21
C ILE A 101 -3.98 -6.30 4.75
N PHE A 102 -5.24 -6.63 4.49
CA PHE A 102 -5.72 -6.99 3.16
C PHE A 102 -6.73 -5.96 2.66
N ILE A 103 -6.45 -5.33 1.53
CA ILE A 103 -7.27 -4.27 0.95
C ILE A 103 -7.70 -4.67 -0.46
N ARG A 104 -8.99 -4.54 -0.79
CA ARG A 104 -9.50 -4.85 -2.14
C ARG A 104 -9.60 -3.60 -2.99
N GLU A 105 -9.00 -3.60 -4.17
CA GLU A 105 -9.27 -2.55 -5.16
C GLU A 105 -10.75 -2.59 -5.59
N ILE A 106 -11.43 -1.44 -5.55
CA ILE A 106 -12.74 -1.24 -6.17
C ILE A 106 -12.54 -0.26 -7.33
N ARG A 107 -12.77 -0.74 -8.56
CA ARG A 107 -12.59 0.07 -9.77
C ARG A 107 -13.70 1.11 -9.88
N TYR A 108 -13.31 2.38 -9.96
CA TYR A 108 -14.27 3.48 -10.16
C TYR A 108 -13.85 4.47 -11.25
N ARG A 109 -12.56 4.67 -11.52
CA ARG A 109 -12.09 5.63 -12.53
C ARG A 109 -12.16 5.04 -13.92
N ASP A 110 -11.56 3.87 -14.10
CA ASP A 110 -11.41 3.21 -15.38
C ASP A 110 -11.29 1.69 -15.21
N ALA A 111 -11.58 0.97 -16.30
CA ALA A 111 -11.45 -0.47 -16.33
C ALA A 111 -11.20 -0.99 -17.74
N HIS A 112 -10.65 -2.21 -17.82
CA HIS A 112 -10.48 -2.95 -19.06
C HIS A 112 -11.86 -3.19 -19.73
N ILE A 113 -11.89 -3.29 -21.06
CA ILE A 113 -13.14 -3.45 -21.83
C ILE A 113 -14.03 -4.62 -21.38
N SER A 114 -13.46 -5.68 -20.80
CA SER A 114 -14.19 -6.83 -20.28
C SER A 114 -14.92 -6.59 -18.95
N TYR A 115 -14.73 -5.42 -18.33
CA TYR A 115 -15.27 -5.11 -17.00
C TYR A 115 -16.79 -4.88 -17.02
N LEU A 116 -17.34 -4.36 -18.12
CA LEU A 116 -18.76 -4.08 -18.31
C LEU A 116 -19.20 -4.49 -19.73
N PRO A 117 -20.50 -4.74 -19.96
CA PRO A 117 -21.05 -4.88 -21.30
C PRO A 117 -20.72 -3.67 -22.19
N GLU A 118 -20.59 -3.88 -23.49
CA GLU A 118 -20.22 -2.85 -24.49
C GLU A 118 -21.14 -1.61 -24.45
N ASP A 119 -22.44 -1.85 -24.28
CA ASP A 119 -23.52 -0.86 -24.27
C ASP A 119 -23.83 -0.31 -22.88
N SER A 120 -23.08 -0.72 -21.85
CA SER A 120 -23.31 -0.29 -20.47
C SER A 120 -23.35 1.24 -20.33
N ALA A 121 -24.36 1.73 -19.61
CA ALA A 121 -24.49 3.14 -19.25
C ALA A 121 -23.40 3.61 -18.28
N PHE A 122 -22.64 2.68 -17.70
CA PHE A 122 -21.54 2.97 -16.77
C PHE A 122 -20.20 3.23 -17.46
N TRP A 123 -20.11 3.04 -18.78
CA TRP A 123 -19.02 3.63 -19.54
C TRP A 123 -19.21 5.14 -19.65
N LYS A 124 -18.16 5.91 -19.36
CA LYS A 124 -18.12 7.33 -19.72
C LYS A 124 -17.97 7.43 -21.23
N ARG A 125 -18.77 8.32 -21.83
CA ARG A 125 -18.79 8.53 -23.27
C ARG A 125 -18.46 9.98 -23.61
N GLU A 126 -17.71 10.15 -24.68
CA GLU A 126 -17.46 11.45 -25.29
C GLU A 126 -18.73 11.98 -25.98
N LYS A 127 -18.69 13.24 -26.43
CA LYS A 127 -19.80 13.85 -27.20
C LYS A 127 -20.14 13.08 -28.48
N SER A 128 -19.18 12.35 -29.05
CA SER A 128 -19.39 11.47 -30.21
C SER A 128 -20.19 10.20 -29.88
N GLY A 129 -20.36 9.86 -28.60
CA GLY A 129 -20.98 8.61 -28.14
C GLY A 129 -19.98 7.45 -27.95
N GLU A 130 -18.73 7.63 -28.34
CA GLU A 130 -17.66 6.66 -28.12
C GLU A 130 -17.23 6.61 -26.66
N LYS A 131 -16.70 5.46 -26.21
CA LYS A 131 -16.15 5.33 -24.86
C LYS A 131 -14.93 6.22 -24.69
N ALA A 132 -14.89 7.00 -23.62
CA ALA A 132 -13.76 7.85 -23.30
C ALA A 132 -12.56 6.98 -22.87
N ALA A 133 -11.40 7.18 -23.49
CA ALA A 133 -10.18 6.46 -23.15
C ALA A 133 -9.73 6.78 -21.72
N GLY A 134 -9.37 5.75 -20.95
CA GLY A 134 -8.81 5.91 -19.61
C GLY A 134 -7.30 6.14 -19.60
N TRP A 135 -6.62 5.62 -20.63
CA TRP A 135 -5.17 5.58 -20.79
C TRP A 135 -4.81 5.67 -22.28
N ASP A 136 -3.65 6.26 -22.59
CA ASP A 136 -3.18 6.47 -23.96
C ASP A 136 -2.77 5.14 -24.63
N GLU A 137 -2.34 4.16 -23.82
CA GLU A 137 -1.95 2.82 -24.24
C GLU A 137 -3.12 1.96 -24.75
N GLY A 138 -4.37 2.37 -24.45
CA GLY A 138 -5.60 1.71 -24.89
C GLY A 138 -6.03 0.52 -24.01
N GLY A 139 -7.18 -0.08 -24.36
CA GLY A 139 -7.76 -1.24 -23.66
C GLY A 139 -8.55 -0.92 -22.39
N TYR A 140 -8.33 0.27 -21.80
CA TYR A 140 -9.01 0.75 -20.61
C TYR A 140 -9.84 2.00 -20.91
N PHE A 141 -11.06 2.04 -20.39
CA PHE A 141 -12.02 3.13 -20.62
C PHE A 141 -12.51 3.72 -19.30
N LEU A 142 -12.77 5.02 -19.31
CA LEU A 142 -13.30 5.72 -18.15
C LEU A 142 -14.70 5.22 -17.79
N LEU A 143 -14.93 5.10 -16.49
CA LEU A 143 -16.23 4.78 -15.90
C LEU A 143 -16.95 6.09 -15.53
N ALA A 144 -18.27 6.07 -15.62
CA ALA A 144 -19.13 7.23 -15.37
C ALA A 144 -19.39 7.42 -13.87
N TYR A 145 -18.32 7.66 -13.09
CA TYR A 145 -18.39 7.77 -11.63
C TYR A 145 -19.17 8.99 -11.12
N GLU A 146 -19.50 9.93 -11.99
CA GLU A 146 -20.43 11.03 -11.72
C GLU A 146 -21.90 10.58 -11.62
N LYS A 147 -22.24 9.37 -12.10
CA LYS A 147 -23.62 8.88 -12.10
C LYS A 147 -23.99 8.30 -10.72
N PRO A 148 -25.12 8.72 -10.12
CA PRO A 148 -25.58 8.19 -8.84
C PRO A 148 -25.70 6.66 -8.82
N ASP A 149 -26.21 6.05 -9.90
CA ASP A 149 -26.35 4.60 -10.00
C ASP A 149 -24.99 3.89 -9.99
N PHE A 150 -23.97 4.48 -10.63
CA PHE A 150 -22.62 3.92 -10.59
C PHE A 150 -22.00 4.03 -9.19
N ILE A 151 -22.17 5.18 -8.53
CA ILE A 151 -21.73 5.37 -7.14
C ILE A 151 -22.36 4.30 -6.23
N SER A 152 -23.65 4.01 -6.41
CA SER A 152 -24.33 2.95 -5.66
C SER A 152 -23.71 1.58 -5.92
N VAL A 153 -23.35 1.26 -7.17
CA VAL A 153 -22.68 -0.02 -7.50
C VAL A 153 -21.31 -0.11 -6.82
N ALA A 154 -20.49 0.94 -6.90
CA ALA A 154 -19.18 0.96 -6.25
C ALA A 154 -19.29 0.79 -4.72
N ALA A 155 -20.28 1.43 -4.09
CA ALA A 155 -20.56 1.29 -2.66
C ALA A 155 -21.01 -0.13 -2.28
N VAL A 156 -21.87 -0.75 -3.10
CA VAL A 156 -22.31 -2.15 -2.91
C VAL A 156 -21.13 -3.12 -3.06
N GLN A 157 -20.26 -2.92 -4.04
CA GLN A 157 -19.05 -3.72 -4.20
C GLN A 157 -18.11 -3.57 -3.01
N ALA A 158 -17.84 -2.34 -2.56
CA ALA A 158 -17.01 -2.10 -1.40
C ALA A 158 -17.55 -2.82 -0.16
N LYS A 159 -18.88 -2.77 0.05
CA LYS A 159 -19.56 -3.49 1.12
C LYS A 159 -19.41 -5.02 1.00
N ALA A 160 -19.68 -5.58 -0.18
CA ALA A 160 -19.55 -7.03 -0.41
C ALA A 160 -18.11 -7.52 -0.18
N ALA A 161 -17.11 -6.73 -0.58
CA ALA A 161 -15.70 -7.06 -0.36
C ALA A 161 -15.36 -7.15 1.13
N VAL A 162 -15.77 -6.18 1.96
CA VAL A 162 -15.46 -6.20 3.40
C VAL A 162 -16.35 -7.15 4.21
N GLU A 163 -17.61 -7.38 3.79
CA GLU A 163 -18.52 -8.33 4.44
C GLU A 163 -18.13 -9.79 4.15
N SER A 164 -17.34 -10.05 3.11
CA SER A 164 -16.81 -11.39 2.84
C SER A 164 -15.86 -11.93 3.92
N GLY A 165 -15.32 -11.05 4.77
CA GLY A 165 -14.28 -11.38 5.75
C GLY A 165 -12.87 -11.55 5.16
N ILE A 166 -12.72 -11.47 3.83
CA ILE A 166 -11.42 -11.60 3.15
C ILE A 166 -10.59 -10.33 3.31
N TYR A 167 -11.25 -9.17 3.35
CA TYR A 167 -10.61 -7.86 3.26
C TYR A 167 -10.94 -7.00 4.48
N ASP A 168 -9.93 -6.26 4.92
CA ASP A 168 -9.99 -5.30 6.02
C ASP A 168 -10.50 -3.93 5.56
N GLY A 169 -10.45 -3.69 4.25
CA GLY A 169 -10.85 -2.44 3.64
C GLY A 169 -10.77 -2.46 2.13
N ILE A 170 -10.89 -1.28 1.54
CA ILE A 170 -10.88 -1.07 0.09
C ILE A 170 -9.85 -0.05 -0.35
N PHE A 171 -9.46 -0.13 -1.62
CA PHE A 171 -8.54 0.78 -2.29
C PHE A 171 -9.24 1.43 -3.49
N LEU A 172 -9.09 2.76 -3.62
CA LEU A 172 -9.61 3.54 -4.74
C LEU A 172 -8.44 4.21 -5.46
N ASP A 173 -8.24 3.81 -6.71
CA ASP A 173 -7.08 4.22 -7.50
C ASP A 173 -7.27 5.61 -8.14
N TRP A 174 -6.16 6.33 -8.40
CA TRP A 174 -6.19 7.64 -9.07
C TRP A 174 -7.14 8.69 -8.47
N TRP A 175 -6.92 9.00 -7.20
CA TRP A 175 -7.71 9.91 -6.38
C TRP A 175 -7.22 11.36 -6.40
N GLN A 176 -8.19 12.27 -6.31
CA GLN A 176 -8.03 13.68 -5.98
C GLN A 176 -9.33 14.19 -5.36
N ASP A 177 -9.28 15.32 -4.65
CA ASP A 177 -10.49 15.95 -4.15
C ASP A 177 -11.23 16.65 -5.29
N ASP A 178 -12.45 16.18 -5.56
CA ASP A 178 -13.47 16.87 -6.36
C ASP A 178 -14.87 16.44 -5.90
N ALA A 179 -15.88 17.20 -6.29
CA ALA A 179 -17.24 17.00 -5.80
C ALA A 179 -17.80 15.58 -6.05
N GLU A 180 -17.50 14.96 -7.20
CA GLU A 180 -18.06 13.65 -7.55
C GLU A 180 -17.31 12.51 -6.87
N ARG A 181 -15.98 12.60 -6.77
CA ARG A 181 -15.19 11.66 -5.97
C ARG A 181 -15.53 11.74 -4.50
N ILE A 182 -15.77 12.92 -3.95
CA ILE A 182 -16.18 13.07 -2.55
C ILE A 182 -17.54 12.40 -2.29
N LYS A 183 -18.52 12.55 -3.19
CA LYS A 183 -19.80 11.82 -3.10
C LYS A 183 -19.59 10.30 -3.13
N LEU A 184 -18.73 9.81 -4.04
CA LEU A 184 -18.39 8.40 -4.11
C LEU A 184 -17.77 7.89 -2.80
N LEU A 185 -16.79 8.61 -2.26
CA LEU A 185 -16.12 8.24 -1.01
C LEU A 185 -17.07 8.25 0.19
N GLN A 186 -18.00 9.22 0.24
CA GLN A 186 -19.05 9.28 1.26
C GLN A 186 -19.96 8.05 1.18
N ALA A 187 -20.45 7.72 -0.02
CA ALA A 187 -21.31 6.55 -0.22
C ALA A 187 -20.59 5.24 0.13
N VAL A 188 -19.32 5.10 -0.25
CA VAL A 188 -18.49 3.95 0.13
C VAL A 188 -18.32 3.89 1.65
N ARG A 189 -17.96 5.00 2.30
CA ARG A 189 -17.79 5.05 3.76
C ARG A 189 -19.08 4.73 4.51
N GLU A 190 -20.23 5.21 4.03
CA GLU A 190 -21.54 4.85 4.58
C GLU A 190 -21.82 3.35 4.46
N ALA A 191 -21.54 2.77 3.28
CA ALA A 191 -21.82 1.36 3.00
C ALA A 191 -20.93 0.39 3.78
N ILE A 192 -19.63 0.68 3.96
CA ILE A 192 -18.69 -0.21 4.66
C ILE A 192 -18.60 0.03 6.16
N GLY A 193 -19.16 1.14 6.66
CA GLY A 193 -19.10 1.52 8.07
C GLY A 193 -17.79 2.22 8.47
N GLN A 194 -17.70 2.60 9.75
CA GLN A 194 -16.60 3.43 10.26
C GLN A 194 -15.31 2.66 10.57
N ASP A 195 -15.42 1.35 10.79
CA ASP A 195 -14.32 0.50 11.27
C ASP A 195 -13.48 -0.11 10.14
N LYS A 196 -14.00 -0.10 8.90
CA LYS A 196 -13.30 -0.64 7.74
C LYS A 196 -12.31 0.36 7.16
N LEU A 197 -11.23 -0.14 6.56
CA LEU A 197 -10.15 0.70 6.05
C LEU A 197 -10.48 1.22 4.64
N ILE A 198 -10.02 2.43 4.35
CA ILE A 198 -10.01 2.99 2.98
C ILE A 198 -8.63 3.54 2.68
N LEU A 199 -8.02 3.06 1.60
CA LEU A 199 -6.76 3.55 1.04
C LEU A 199 -7.05 4.28 -0.29
N LEU A 200 -6.46 5.45 -0.50
CA LEU A 200 -6.66 6.24 -1.72
C LEU A 200 -5.30 6.42 -2.42
N ASN A 201 -5.20 6.12 -3.72
CA ASN A 201 -4.01 6.52 -4.48
C ASN A 201 -4.07 7.99 -4.83
N ALA A 202 -3.39 8.83 -4.06
CA ALA A 202 -3.34 10.27 -4.30
C ALA A 202 -2.10 10.69 -5.13
N ASN A 203 -1.29 9.73 -5.61
CA ASN A 203 0.04 10.01 -6.13
C ASN A 203 0.80 10.95 -5.16
N ASN A 204 1.26 12.10 -5.64
CA ASN A 204 1.99 13.08 -4.84
C ASN A 204 1.11 14.13 -4.13
N ARG A 205 -0.21 13.92 -4.03
CA ARG A 205 -1.18 14.95 -3.58
C ARG A 205 -1.67 14.74 -2.16
N LYS A 206 -1.98 15.85 -1.51
CA LYS A 206 -2.79 15.92 -0.28
C LYS A 206 -4.27 15.98 -0.66
N VAL A 207 -5.13 15.44 0.19
CA VAL A 207 -6.59 15.31 -0.06
C VAL A 207 -7.42 15.72 1.17
N PRO A 208 -7.39 17.02 1.56
CA PRO A 208 -7.98 17.50 2.81
C PRO A 208 -9.48 17.22 2.96
N GLU A 209 -10.25 17.20 1.87
CA GLU A 209 -11.69 16.91 1.95
C GLU A 209 -11.95 15.42 2.17
N SER A 210 -11.11 14.57 1.57
CA SER A 210 -11.18 13.10 1.71
C SER A 210 -10.61 12.57 3.03
N ALA A 211 -9.71 13.31 3.67
CA ALA A 211 -8.93 12.86 4.84
C ALA A 211 -9.81 12.33 5.99
N LYS A 212 -10.98 12.92 6.21
CA LYS A 212 -11.94 12.51 7.26
C LYS A 212 -12.69 11.21 6.95
N TYR A 213 -12.55 10.68 5.74
CA TYR A 213 -13.19 9.45 5.28
C TYR A 213 -12.20 8.31 5.03
N ALA A 214 -10.91 8.58 4.85
CA ALA A 214 -9.91 7.58 4.49
C ALA A 214 -8.84 7.37 5.57
N ASN A 215 -8.24 6.18 5.58
CA ASN A 215 -7.27 5.71 6.56
C ASN A 215 -5.82 5.86 6.08
N GLY A 216 -5.60 6.00 4.78
CA GLY A 216 -4.26 6.25 4.27
C GLY A 216 -4.24 6.74 2.83
N LEU A 217 -3.09 7.26 2.45
CA LEU A 217 -2.75 7.56 1.06
C LEU A 217 -1.74 6.55 0.54
N PHE A 218 -1.95 6.07 -0.68
CA PHE A 218 -0.88 5.54 -1.49
C PHE A 218 -0.27 6.68 -2.29
N GLN A 219 1.00 6.98 -1.99
CA GLN A 219 1.81 7.94 -2.71
C GLN A 219 2.69 7.18 -3.71
N GLU A 220 2.23 7.17 -4.94
CA GLU A 220 2.80 6.41 -6.05
C GLU A 220 3.78 7.27 -6.87
N GLY A 221 4.88 6.66 -7.31
CA GLY A 221 5.73 7.25 -8.35
C GLY A 221 6.72 8.30 -7.91
N PHE A 222 7.19 8.25 -6.66
CA PHE A 222 8.31 9.09 -6.26
C PHE A 222 9.52 8.72 -7.12
N ARG A 223 10.27 9.73 -7.58
CA ARG A 223 11.36 9.61 -8.58
C ARG A 223 10.86 9.38 -10.02
N SER A 224 9.58 9.59 -10.32
CA SER A 224 9.12 9.78 -11.70
C SER A 224 9.66 11.08 -12.32
N THR A 225 9.33 11.35 -13.59
CA THR A 225 9.67 12.63 -14.25
C THR A 225 8.87 13.82 -13.71
N TRP A 226 7.70 13.57 -13.12
CA TRP A 226 6.77 14.58 -12.62
C TRP A 226 6.80 14.73 -11.09
N TRP A 227 7.47 13.82 -10.37
CA TRP A 227 7.64 13.90 -8.92
C TRP A 227 9.06 13.48 -8.50
N THR A 228 9.92 14.47 -8.29
CA THR A 228 11.33 14.27 -7.92
C THR A 228 11.76 14.97 -6.64
N ASP A 229 10.92 15.88 -6.14
CA ASP A 229 11.21 16.66 -4.95
C ASP A 229 10.92 15.83 -3.69
N TRP A 230 11.99 15.51 -2.95
CA TRP A 230 11.91 14.73 -1.73
C TRP A 230 11.30 15.52 -0.58
N GLU A 231 11.43 16.85 -0.54
CA GLU A 231 10.85 17.69 0.52
C GLU A 231 9.32 17.70 0.40
N ALA A 232 8.81 17.85 -0.84
CA ALA A 232 7.38 17.73 -1.12
C ALA A 232 6.84 16.33 -0.78
N ALA A 233 7.60 15.26 -1.05
CA ALA A 233 7.24 13.90 -0.65
C ALA A 233 7.16 13.74 0.87
N ALA A 234 8.17 14.23 1.60
CA ALA A 234 8.19 14.22 3.06
C ALA A 234 7.04 15.03 3.67
N ASP A 235 6.74 16.21 3.12
CA ASP A 235 5.61 17.04 3.53
C ASP A 235 4.26 16.34 3.31
N CYS A 236 4.09 15.60 2.21
CA CYS A 236 2.89 14.80 1.96
C CYS A 236 2.75 13.65 2.98
N MET A 237 3.85 12.93 3.24
CA MET A 237 3.91 11.88 4.27
C MET A 237 3.50 12.40 5.66
N ILE A 238 4.13 13.48 6.12
CA ILE A 238 3.82 14.10 7.43
C ILE A 238 2.36 14.56 7.47
N TRP A 239 1.87 15.17 6.39
CA TRP A 239 0.47 15.58 6.30
C TRP A 239 -0.48 14.39 6.42
N ALA A 240 -0.20 13.28 5.74
CA ALA A 240 -1.03 12.09 5.79
C ALA A 240 -1.02 11.48 7.20
N GLU A 241 0.14 11.43 7.85
CA GLU A 241 0.26 11.01 9.25
C GLU A 241 -0.50 11.90 10.24
N LYS A 242 -0.75 13.16 9.90
CA LYS A 242 -1.50 14.07 10.77
C LYS A 242 -3.01 14.04 10.50
N ASN A 243 -3.42 13.90 9.25
CA ASN A 243 -4.79 14.22 8.83
C ASN A 243 -5.65 13.00 8.49
N MET A 244 -5.05 11.85 8.12
CA MET A 244 -5.81 10.65 7.79
C MET A 244 -6.38 9.97 9.05
N ARG A 245 -7.49 9.26 8.89
CA ARG A 245 -8.14 8.52 9.99
C ARG A 245 -7.23 7.43 10.54
N ALA A 246 -7.34 7.21 11.85
CA ALA A 246 -6.77 6.02 12.47
C ALA A 246 -7.60 4.76 12.15
N PRO A 247 -6.98 3.56 12.11
CA PRO A 247 -5.54 3.34 12.05
C PRO A 247 -4.99 3.85 10.71
N LYS A 248 -3.76 4.36 10.73
CA LYS A 248 -3.13 4.92 9.53
C LYS A 248 -2.43 3.84 8.72
N ILE A 249 -2.73 3.81 7.43
CA ILE A 249 -2.19 2.85 6.47
C ILE A 249 -1.58 3.54 5.24
N ASN A 250 -0.85 4.63 5.47
CA ASN A 250 -0.16 5.35 4.40
C ASN A 250 0.88 4.46 3.72
N CYS A 251 0.97 4.50 2.41
CA CYS A 251 1.89 3.74 1.58
C CYS A 251 2.74 4.72 0.76
N PHE A 252 4.05 4.54 0.74
CA PHE A 252 4.99 5.37 -0.03
C PHE A 252 5.79 4.48 -0.99
N GLU A 253 5.58 4.69 -2.29
CA GLU A 253 6.34 4.01 -3.34
C GLU A 253 7.28 4.97 -4.04
N ALA A 254 8.51 4.47 -4.27
CA ALA A 254 9.45 5.09 -5.16
C ALA A 254 9.88 4.14 -6.26
N TRP A 255 10.26 4.70 -7.40
CA TRP A 255 10.76 3.95 -8.54
C TRP A 255 12.27 4.04 -8.67
N TYR A 256 12.88 3.01 -9.24
CA TYR A 256 14.22 3.15 -9.77
C TYR A 256 14.22 4.06 -11.02
N LYS A 257 15.37 4.67 -11.32
CA LYS A 257 15.53 5.59 -12.47
C LYS A 257 16.50 5.05 -13.52
N ASP A 258 17.62 4.50 -13.07
CA ASP A 258 18.66 3.93 -13.90
C ASP A 258 18.21 2.57 -14.44
N ARG A 259 17.85 2.54 -15.73
CA ARG A 259 17.43 1.32 -16.43
C ARG A 259 18.53 0.25 -16.51
N LYS A 260 19.80 0.60 -16.30
CA LYS A 260 20.92 -0.37 -16.26
C LYS A 260 20.97 -1.07 -14.91
N LEU A 261 20.83 -0.32 -13.83
CA LEU A 261 20.84 -0.86 -12.47
C LEU A 261 19.48 -1.50 -12.13
N LYS A 262 18.38 -0.97 -12.67
CA LYS A 262 17.01 -1.37 -12.34
C LYS A 262 16.80 -1.33 -10.82
N ARG A 263 16.27 -2.40 -10.26
CA ARG A 263 16.06 -2.61 -8.82
C ARG A 263 17.37 -2.74 -8.01
N ASN A 264 18.55 -2.71 -8.64
CA ASN A 264 19.86 -2.74 -7.95
C ASN A 264 20.40 -1.34 -7.57
N GLU A 265 19.61 -0.28 -7.65
CA GLU A 265 19.93 1.03 -7.05
C GLU A 265 19.86 0.98 -5.52
N VAL A 266 20.71 0.18 -4.87
CA VAL A 266 20.59 -0.15 -3.45
C VAL A 266 20.74 1.05 -2.53
N GLU A 267 21.62 2.00 -2.84
CA GLU A 267 21.73 3.28 -2.12
C GLU A 267 20.40 4.05 -2.13
N VAL A 268 19.71 4.06 -3.28
CA VAL A 268 18.47 4.81 -3.42
C VAL A 268 17.30 4.09 -2.76
N MET A 269 17.22 2.77 -2.88
CA MET A 269 16.27 1.96 -2.13
C MET A 269 16.42 2.20 -0.62
N ARG A 270 17.66 2.22 -0.11
CA ARG A 270 17.93 2.54 1.31
C ARG A 270 17.52 3.97 1.64
N ALA A 271 17.82 4.95 0.79
CA ALA A 271 17.42 6.34 0.97
C ALA A 271 15.90 6.49 1.08
N VAL A 272 15.15 5.87 0.17
CA VAL A 272 13.67 5.84 0.14
C VAL A 272 13.12 5.21 1.41
N THR A 273 13.68 4.06 1.81
CA THR A 273 13.28 3.36 3.03
C THR A 273 13.52 4.23 4.27
N ALA A 274 14.72 4.79 4.40
CA ALA A 274 15.06 5.65 5.52
C ALA A 274 14.21 6.93 5.55
N MET A 275 13.95 7.53 4.39
CA MET A 275 13.09 8.72 4.27
C MET A 275 11.68 8.43 4.79
N ALA A 276 11.05 7.36 4.32
CA ALA A 276 9.71 7.00 4.77
C ALA A 276 9.68 6.68 6.27
N LEU A 277 10.64 5.92 6.80
CA LEU A 277 10.74 5.63 8.24
C LEU A 277 10.95 6.89 9.09
N THR A 278 11.62 7.90 8.53
CA THR A 278 11.95 9.17 9.19
C THR A 278 10.75 10.11 9.24
N PHE A 279 9.92 10.13 8.20
CA PHE A 279 8.82 11.09 8.02
C PHE A 279 7.42 10.49 8.12
N SER A 280 7.30 9.17 8.30
CA SER A 280 6.03 8.45 8.35
C SER A 280 6.12 7.18 9.21
N ASP A 281 4.98 6.68 9.66
CA ASP A 281 4.81 5.33 10.21
C ASP A 281 4.26 4.36 9.16
N GLY A 282 4.14 4.81 7.92
CA GLY A 282 3.55 4.09 6.80
C GLY A 282 4.37 2.92 6.29
N TYR A 283 3.86 2.35 5.21
CA TYR A 283 4.43 1.22 4.49
C TYR A 283 5.28 1.73 3.33
N ILE A 284 6.39 1.05 3.05
CA ILE A 284 7.35 1.44 2.01
C ILE A 284 7.32 0.42 0.86
N LEU A 285 7.53 0.90 -0.37
CA LEU A 285 7.83 0.06 -1.53
C LEU A 285 8.87 0.75 -2.43
N PHE A 286 9.78 -0.05 -2.99
CA PHE A 286 10.69 0.38 -4.05
C PHE A 286 10.51 -0.57 -5.24
N ALA A 287 9.98 -0.04 -6.35
CA ALA A 287 9.41 -0.85 -7.42
C ALA A 287 9.82 -0.39 -8.81
N ASP A 288 9.33 -1.13 -9.80
CA ASP A 288 9.36 -0.78 -11.22
C ASP A 288 8.58 0.51 -11.50
N PRO A 289 9.08 1.39 -12.38
CA PRO A 289 8.30 2.51 -12.89
C PRO A 289 7.24 2.08 -13.92
N ASN A 290 6.04 2.65 -13.85
CA ASN A 290 4.89 2.33 -14.71
C ASN A 290 5.14 2.36 -16.23
N PRO A 291 6.02 3.23 -16.79
CA PRO A 291 6.35 3.21 -18.22
C PRO A 291 7.08 1.94 -18.72
N LEU A 292 7.20 0.89 -17.90
CA LEU A 292 7.74 -0.41 -18.29
C LEU A 292 6.65 -1.33 -18.83
N MET A 293 7.07 -2.46 -19.39
CA MET A 293 6.11 -3.49 -19.81
C MET A 293 5.40 -4.07 -18.59
N THR A 294 4.09 -4.23 -18.70
CA THR A 294 3.25 -4.89 -17.70
C THR A 294 3.76 -6.31 -17.40
N PRO A 295 3.59 -6.83 -16.18
CA PRO A 295 2.80 -6.25 -15.09
C PRO A 295 3.53 -5.11 -14.34
N ASP A 296 2.76 -4.13 -13.88
CA ASP A 296 3.26 -2.96 -13.16
C ASP A 296 3.60 -3.27 -11.69
N HIS A 297 4.28 -2.37 -10.98
CA HIS A 297 4.60 -2.48 -9.53
C HIS A 297 5.39 -3.73 -9.12
N LEU A 298 6.06 -4.40 -10.05
CA LEU A 298 6.99 -5.48 -9.67
C LEU A 298 8.16 -4.90 -8.87
N HIS A 299 8.61 -5.66 -7.87
CA HIS A 299 9.70 -5.25 -7.00
C HIS A 299 10.60 -6.42 -6.63
N ASP A 300 11.64 -6.11 -5.87
CA ASP A 300 12.50 -7.07 -5.21
C ASP A 300 12.31 -6.93 -3.70
N TRP A 301 12.50 -8.02 -2.96
CA TRP A 301 12.64 -7.96 -1.52
C TRP A 301 14.10 -7.74 -1.15
N TYR A 302 14.36 -6.71 -0.35
CA TYR A 302 15.69 -6.35 0.14
C TYR A 302 15.84 -6.80 1.58
N ASP A 303 16.96 -7.43 1.94
CA ASP A 303 17.21 -7.83 3.32
C ASP A 303 17.31 -6.61 4.27
N PHE A 304 17.51 -5.40 3.71
CA PHE A 304 17.38 -4.12 4.41
C PHE A 304 15.96 -3.85 4.97
N TRP A 305 14.94 -4.56 4.47
CA TRP A 305 13.56 -4.50 4.95
C TRP A 305 13.22 -5.56 5.99
N ASP A 306 14.16 -6.43 6.35
CA ASP A 306 13.91 -7.40 7.41
C ASP A 306 13.65 -6.68 8.74
N LYS A 307 12.53 -7.05 9.38
CA LYS A 307 11.94 -6.37 10.55
C LYS A 307 12.87 -6.44 11.76
N SER A 308 13.64 -5.38 11.96
CA SER A 308 14.73 -5.35 12.94
C SER A 308 14.70 -4.13 13.85
N LEU A 309 13.85 -3.14 13.57
CA LEU A 309 13.79 -1.88 14.34
C LEU A 309 12.85 -1.93 15.55
N GLY A 310 11.89 -2.86 15.59
CA GLY A 310 10.80 -2.84 16.57
C GLY A 310 9.82 -1.70 16.26
N LYS A 311 9.30 -1.02 17.29
CA LYS A 311 8.40 0.14 17.15
C LYS A 311 9.16 1.45 16.99
N ALA A 312 8.49 2.42 16.37
CA ALA A 312 8.97 3.79 16.30
C ALA A 312 8.93 4.46 17.68
N ALA A 313 10.04 5.12 18.07
CA ALA A 313 10.14 5.86 19.31
C ALA A 313 9.93 7.36 19.04
N GLY A 314 8.66 7.79 19.05
CA GLY A 314 8.26 9.18 18.83
C GLY A 314 7.48 9.41 17.55
N ALA A 315 6.97 10.64 17.37
CA ALA A 315 6.14 10.99 16.22
C ALA A 315 6.95 11.06 14.90
N PRO A 316 6.30 10.87 13.75
CA PRO A 316 6.84 11.26 12.45
C PRO A 316 7.21 12.75 12.41
N ALA A 317 8.08 13.14 11.46
CA ALA A 317 8.77 14.44 11.38
C ALA A 317 10.03 14.54 12.25
N ALA A 318 11.03 13.76 11.85
CA ALA A 318 12.35 13.59 12.46
C ALA A 318 13.12 14.87 12.83
N VAL A 319 14.17 14.65 13.63
CA VAL A 319 15.16 15.66 13.98
C VAL A 319 16.05 15.93 12.78
N LYS A 320 16.06 17.19 12.31
CA LYS A 320 17.05 17.67 11.34
C LYS A 320 18.38 17.88 12.06
N ASN A 321 19.41 17.18 11.61
CA ASN A 321 20.75 17.29 12.15
C ASN A 321 21.52 18.45 11.52
N SER A 322 22.54 18.95 12.21
CA SER A 322 23.39 20.07 11.74
C SER A 322 24.14 19.77 10.44
N ASP A 323 24.28 18.50 10.06
CA ASP A 323 24.94 18.06 8.83
C ASP A 323 23.95 17.87 7.65
N GLY A 324 22.68 18.22 7.83
CA GLY A 324 21.63 18.12 6.82
C GLY A 324 20.94 16.76 6.76
N THR A 325 21.37 15.77 7.55
CA THR A 325 20.67 14.48 7.67
C THR A 325 19.42 14.60 8.54
N TYR A 326 18.54 13.61 8.46
CA TYR A 326 17.37 13.47 9.33
C TYR A 326 17.43 12.13 10.04
N SER A 327 17.08 12.10 11.33
CA SER A 327 17.14 10.87 12.13
C SER A 327 15.88 10.63 12.96
N ARG A 328 15.49 9.36 13.06
CA ARG A 328 14.40 8.92 13.93
C ARG A 328 14.81 7.68 14.73
N GLU A 329 14.47 7.69 16.00
CA GLU A 329 14.71 6.57 16.91
C GLU A 329 13.60 5.53 16.83
N PHE A 330 14.00 4.28 17.00
CA PHE A 330 13.15 3.11 17.14
C PHE A 330 13.64 2.33 18.37
N GLU A 331 12.83 1.38 18.84
CA GLU A 331 13.17 0.56 20.01
C GLU A 331 14.56 -0.06 19.88
N LYS A 332 14.82 -0.73 18.75
CA LYS A 332 16.03 -1.53 18.51
C LYS A 332 17.11 -0.80 17.73
N GLY A 333 16.90 0.45 17.30
CA GLY A 333 17.88 1.13 16.46
C GLY A 333 17.53 2.56 16.08
N THR A 334 18.39 3.16 15.27
CA THR A 334 18.22 4.52 14.74
C THR A 334 18.20 4.45 13.22
N VAL A 335 17.25 5.17 12.61
CA VAL A 335 17.20 5.37 11.16
C VAL A 335 17.74 6.75 10.84
N ILE A 336 18.56 6.84 9.79
CA ILE A 336 19.09 8.11 9.29
C ILE A 336 18.88 8.20 7.78
N TYR A 337 18.27 9.28 7.34
CA TYR A 337 18.11 9.63 5.94
C TYR A 337 19.10 10.73 5.56
N ASN A 338 19.91 10.49 4.52
CA ASN A 338 20.76 11.51 3.91
C ASN A 338 20.17 11.96 2.57
N PRO A 339 19.60 13.18 2.50
CA PRO A 339 18.86 13.62 1.32
C PRO A 339 19.74 13.80 0.09
N ASP A 340 19.11 13.73 -1.09
CA ASP A 340 19.78 13.99 -2.36
C ASP A 340 20.46 15.36 -2.36
N LYS A 341 21.63 15.44 -2.99
CA LYS A 341 22.51 16.62 -3.05
C LYS A 341 23.09 17.09 -1.70
N ASN A 342 22.90 16.35 -0.60
CA ASN A 342 23.69 16.59 0.60
C ASN A 342 25.13 16.05 0.43
N LYS A 343 26.03 16.40 1.35
CA LYS A 343 27.37 15.81 1.42
C LYS A 343 27.35 14.42 2.07
N VAL A 344 28.44 13.68 1.92
CA VAL A 344 28.68 12.47 2.72
C VAL A 344 28.65 12.85 4.20
N ALA A 345 27.78 12.21 4.97
CA ALA A 345 27.62 12.44 6.39
C ALA A 345 28.48 11.47 7.20
N VAL A 346 28.98 11.92 8.35
CA VAL A 346 29.71 11.08 9.32
C VAL A 346 28.80 10.90 10.52
N ILE A 347 28.16 9.75 10.59
CA ILE A 347 27.20 9.40 11.63
C ILE A 347 27.96 8.90 12.84
N LYS A 348 27.72 9.51 14.01
CA LYS A 348 28.38 9.15 15.27
C LYS A 348 27.38 8.72 16.32
N PHE A 349 27.62 7.57 16.93
CA PHE A 349 26.85 7.06 18.06
C PHE A 349 27.72 7.02 19.32
N LYS A 350 27.09 7.23 20.48
CA LYS A 350 27.76 7.10 21.79
C LYS A 350 28.07 5.65 22.16
N GLU A 351 27.38 4.73 21.52
CA GLU A 351 27.44 3.29 21.73
C GLU A 351 27.63 2.59 20.39
N LYS A 352 28.23 1.39 20.42
CA LYS A 352 28.48 0.63 19.20
C LYS A 352 27.14 0.24 18.57
N ARG A 353 27.00 0.51 17.27
CA ARG A 353 25.83 0.10 16.47
C ARG A 353 26.26 -0.88 15.39
N LYS A 354 25.29 -1.61 14.83
CA LYS A 354 25.47 -2.45 13.64
C LYS A 354 24.70 -1.84 12.48
N SER A 355 25.37 -1.55 11.37
CA SER A 355 24.74 -1.11 10.12
C SER A 355 24.04 -2.29 9.45
N VAL A 356 22.77 -2.13 9.08
CA VAL A 356 22.01 -3.15 8.33
C VAL A 356 22.49 -3.24 6.87
N ALA A 357 23.05 -2.17 6.31
CA ALA A 357 23.46 -2.14 4.91
C ALA A 357 24.63 -3.08 4.59
N ASP A 358 25.57 -3.24 5.52
CA ASP A 358 26.84 -3.97 5.31
C ASP A 358 27.23 -4.85 6.51
N GLY A 359 26.47 -4.84 7.60
CA GLY A 359 26.74 -5.62 8.80
C GLY A 359 27.89 -5.09 9.65
N VAL A 360 28.51 -3.97 9.28
CA VAL A 360 29.66 -3.40 10.00
C VAL A 360 29.21 -2.88 11.36
N GLU A 361 30.02 -3.16 12.38
CA GLU A 361 29.80 -2.64 13.72
C GLU A 361 30.81 -1.53 14.06
N GLY A 362 30.34 -0.44 14.64
CA GLY A 362 31.20 0.70 14.97
C GLY A 362 30.49 1.80 15.74
N PHE A 363 31.25 2.84 16.07
CA PHE A 363 30.73 4.08 16.66
C PHE A 363 30.56 5.18 15.61
N GLU A 364 31.18 5.00 14.44
CA GLU A 364 31.21 5.98 13.35
C GLU A 364 30.93 5.29 12.01
N PHE A 365 30.08 5.90 11.18
CA PHE A 365 29.70 5.38 9.87
C PHE A 365 29.70 6.50 8.83
N GLN A 366 30.10 6.19 7.60
CA GLN A 366 29.94 7.11 6.48
C GLN A 366 28.63 6.80 5.76
N LEU A 367 27.83 7.84 5.52
CA LEU A 367 26.57 7.72 4.78
C LEU A 367 26.60 8.62 3.55
N LYS A 368 26.52 8.02 2.36
CA LYS A 368 26.53 8.73 1.07
C LYS A 368 25.23 9.54 0.88
N SER A 369 25.16 10.30 -0.21
CA SER A 369 23.99 11.07 -0.61
C SER A 369 23.68 10.79 -2.10
N PRO A 370 22.42 10.48 -2.45
CA PRO A 370 21.35 10.05 -1.54
C PRO A 370 21.64 8.64 -0.97
N ASP A 371 21.42 8.42 0.32
CA ASP A 371 21.48 7.09 0.94
C ASP A 371 20.66 7.09 2.25
N GLY A 372 20.42 5.90 2.80
CA GLY A 372 19.75 5.70 4.08
C GLY A 372 20.45 4.65 4.93
N GLY A 373 20.51 4.88 6.24
CA GLY A 373 21.11 3.97 7.20
C GLY A 373 20.11 3.49 8.23
N ILE A 374 20.13 2.18 8.51
CA ILE A 374 19.52 1.59 9.70
C ILE A 374 20.66 1.09 10.59
N TYR A 375 20.72 1.59 11.82
CA TYR A 375 21.79 1.32 12.78
C TYR A 375 21.24 0.69 14.06
N LEU A 376 21.35 -0.63 14.15
CA LEU A 376 20.81 -1.42 15.25
C LEU A 376 21.65 -1.26 16.52
N LYS A 377 20.98 -1.16 17.67
CA LYS A 377 21.58 -1.30 18.99
C LYS A 377 22.06 -2.73 19.15
N LYS A 378 23.10 -2.93 19.96
CA LYS A 378 23.51 -4.27 20.35
C LYS A 378 22.50 -4.81 21.35
N GLU A 379 22.02 -6.02 21.13
CA GLU A 379 21.21 -6.77 22.11
C GLU A 379 22.00 -7.08 23.38
#